data_AF-A0A3M0SMI7-F1
#
_entry.id   AF-A0A3M0SMI7-F1
#
_cell.length_a   1.000
_cell.length_b   1.000
_cell.length_c   1.000
_cell.angle_alpha   90.00
_cell.angle_beta   90.00
_cell.angle_gamma   90.00
#
_symmetry.space_group_name_H-M   'P 1'
#
loop_
_entity.id
_entity.type
_entity.pdbx_description
1 polymer ?
#
loop_
_entity_poly.entity_id
_entity_poly.type
_entity_poly.pdbx_seq_one_letter_code
_entity_poly.pdbx_strand_id
1 'polypeptide(L)'
;MGLYSEMLDEQRIKNMFQGSKNVLVITCPGCACESLSYSDDLPCRSLDQNKDMVHSAIAVHRIRDKWNKILETMNINVNNISVAFPCEMFDTEREGIWKKLNDIDTIAILACSSAYVAIKGILPEFKGKFIPMMRTVGTFVFTLIKDETGLNSKVDRKTAKIQRFLS
;
A
#
# COMPACT_ATOMS: atom_id res chain seq x y z
N MET A 1 15.28 -2.20 7.76
CA MET A 1 14.42 -1.66 8.85
C MET A 1 13.11 -1.23 8.21
N GLY A 2 11.97 -1.68 8.73
CA GLY A 2 10.67 -1.35 8.14
C GLY A 2 10.29 0.10 8.37
N LEU A 3 9.36 0.62 7.58
CA LEU A 3 8.73 1.92 7.80
C LEU A 3 7.33 1.73 8.36
N TYR A 4 7.01 2.42 9.45
CA TYR A 4 5.66 2.41 10.00
C TYR A 4 4.85 3.52 9.32
N SER A 5 3.76 3.13 8.67
CA SER A 5 2.87 4.06 7.96
C SER A 5 1.43 3.90 8.39
N GLU A 6 0.77 5.02 8.62
CA GLU A 6 -0.65 5.08 8.99
C GLU A 6 -1.46 5.51 7.76
N MET A 7 -2.69 5.01 7.61
CA MET A 7 -3.61 5.55 6.61
C MET A 7 -3.80 7.06 6.83
N LEU A 8 -3.86 7.83 5.74
CA LEU A 8 -4.39 9.18 5.85
C LEU A 8 -5.88 9.12 6.22
N ASP A 9 -6.38 10.22 6.78
CA ASP A 9 -7.80 10.38 7.06
C ASP A 9 -8.66 10.08 5.81
N GLU A 10 -9.76 9.35 6.01
CA GLU A 10 -10.58 8.86 4.90
C GLU A 10 -11.19 10.02 4.10
N GLN A 11 -11.67 11.08 4.77
CA GLN A 11 -12.24 12.25 4.10
C GLN A 11 -11.17 13.01 3.32
N ARG A 12 -9.96 13.13 3.90
CA ARG A 12 -8.81 13.71 3.19
C ARG A 12 -8.50 12.95 1.91
N ILE A 13 -8.44 11.62 1.95
CA ILE A 13 -8.17 10.80 0.76
C ILE A 13 -9.30 10.99 -0.27
N LYS A 14 -10.58 10.92 0.13
CA LYS A 14 -11.73 11.15 -0.76
C LYS A 14 -11.65 12.51 -1.46
N ASN A 15 -11.28 13.56 -0.72
CA ASN A 15 -11.11 14.90 -1.30
C ASN A 15 -9.98 14.94 -2.35
N MET A 16 -8.90 14.19 -2.16
CA MET A 16 -7.80 14.12 -3.13
C MET A 16 -8.20 13.45 -4.45
N PHE A 17 -9.21 12.56 -4.42
CA PHE A 17 -9.78 11.91 -5.61
C PHE A 17 -10.80 12.78 -6.37
N GLN A 18 -11.11 14.00 -5.92
CA GLN A 18 -12.04 14.86 -6.64
C GLN A 18 -11.53 15.16 -8.07
N GLY A 19 -12.40 14.90 -9.05
CA GLY A 19 -12.11 15.08 -10.47
C GLY A 19 -11.28 13.97 -11.11
N SER A 20 -10.91 12.92 -10.37
CA SER A 20 -10.33 11.70 -10.94
C SER A 20 -11.41 10.87 -11.65
N LYS A 21 -11.07 10.21 -12.75
CA LYS A 21 -11.98 9.30 -13.48
C LYS A 21 -11.40 7.90 -13.62
N ASN A 22 -10.11 7.80 -13.94
CA ASN A 22 -9.42 6.52 -14.11
C ASN A 22 -8.21 6.47 -13.17
N VAL A 23 -8.30 5.61 -12.16
CA VAL A 23 -7.29 5.47 -11.10
C VAL A 23 -6.51 4.17 -11.27
N LEU A 24 -5.18 4.25 -11.17
CA LEU A 24 -4.33 3.09 -10.90
C LEU A 24 -3.96 3.07 -9.41
N VAL A 25 -4.42 2.07 -8.67
CA VAL A 25 -3.99 1.81 -7.30
C VAL A 25 -2.75 0.92 -7.33
N ILE A 26 -1.62 1.48 -6.93
CA ILE A 26 -0.35 0.77 -6.75
C ILE A 26 -0.22 0.38 -5.27
N THR A 27 -0.18 -0.92 -5.03
CA THR A 27 -0.16 -1.50 -3.68
C THR A 27 1.22 -2.08 -3.35
N CYS A 28 1.78 -1.69 -2.22
CA CYS A 28 3.01 -2.31 -1.70
C CYS A 28 2.67 -3.39 -0.67
N PRO A 29 2.99 -4.66 -0.91
CA PRO A 29 2.76 -5.74 0.03
C PRO A 29 3.81 -5.79 1.15
N GLY A 30 4.90 -5.02 1.08
CA GLY A 30 5.90 -4.86 2.15
C GLY A 30 5.36 -3.97 3.29
N CYS A 31 6.17 -3.03 3.77
CA CYS A 31 5.96 -2.24 5.00
C CYS A 31 4.52 -1.74 5.28
N ALA A 32 3.76 -1.42 4.23
CA ALA A 32 2.36 -1.01 4.37
C ALA A 32 1.48 -2.13 4.95
N CYS A 33 1.69 -3.38 4.52
CA CYS A 33 0.96 -4.54 5.02
C CYS A 33 1.22 -4.77 6.52
N GLU A 34 2.48 -4.72 6.96
CA GLU A 34 2.80 -4.89 8.38
C GLU A 34 2.30 -3.70 9.21
N SER A 35 2.37 -2.48 8.67
CA SER A 35 1.83 -1.30 9.35
C SER A 35 0.32 -1.38 9.55
N LEU A 36 -0.42 -1.84 8.52
CA LEU A 36 -1.87 -2.04 8.59
C LEU A 36 -2.24 -3.18 9.52
N SER A 37 -1.50 -4.29 9.52
CA SER A 37 -1.70 -5.37 10.48
C SER A 37 -1.56 -4.87 11.93
N TYR A 38 -0.53 -4.05 12.19
CA TYR A 38 -0.32 -3.46 13.52
C TYR A 38 -1.40 -2.44 13.89
N SER A 39 -1.80 -1.55 12.97
CA SER A 39 -2.69 -0.43 13.27
C SER A 39 -4.15 -0.88 13.40
N ASP A 40 -4.60 -1.71 12.45
CA ASP A 40 -6.01 -2.02 12.24
C ASP A 40 -6.39 -3.43 12.73
N ASP A 41 -5.44 -4.12 13.37
CA ASP A 41 -5.57 -5.51 13.87
C ASP A 41 -5.94 -6.53 12.80
N LEU A 42 -5.42 -6.30 11.59
CA LEU A 42 -5.67 -7.16 10.45
C LEU A 42 -4.67 -8.33 10.40
N PRO A 43 -5.08 -9.51 9.89
CA PRO A 43 -4.14 -10.55 9.50
C PRO A 43 -3.14 -9.98 8.48
N CYS A 44 -1.85 -10.19 8.74
CA CYS A 44 -0.77 -9.67 7.91
C CYS A 44 -0.61 -10.50 6.64
N ARG A 45 -0.24 -11.79 6.77
CA ARG A 45 0.06 -12.64 5.61
C ARG A 45 -0.52 -14.05 5.71
N SER A 46 -0.99 -14.61 4.60
CA SER A 46 -1.33 -16.05 4.54
C SER A 46 -0.08 -16.91 4.71
N LEU A 47 -0.17 -17.98 5.50
CA LEU A 47 0.93 -18.94 5.70
C LEU A 47 0.97 -20.05 4.63
N ASP A 48 -0.13 -20.31 3.93
CA ASP A 48 -0.22 -21.38 2.92
C ASP A 48 0.46 -21.04 1.58
N GLN A 49 0.69 -19.76 1.29
CA GLN A 49 1.10 -19.30 -0.04
C GLN A 49 2.61 -19.35 -0.32
N ASN A 50 3.34 -20.38 0.14
CA ASN A 50 4.74 -20.66 -0.23
C ASN A 50 5.72 -19.46 -0.22
N LYS A 51 5.51 -18.48 0.66
CA LYS A 51 6.31 -17.23 0.76
C LYS A 51 6.16 -16.24 -0.42
N ASP A 52 5.12 -16.36 -1.24
CA ASP A 52 4.80 -15.31 -2.22
C ASP A 52 4.39 -14.03 -1.49
N MET A 53 5.25 -13.02 -1.53
CA MET A 53 5.04 -11.79 -0.78
C MET A 53 3.86 -10.98 -1.32
N VAL A 54 3.60 -11.03 -2.63
CA VAL A 54 2.53 -10.25 -3.25
C VAL A 54 1.19 -10.87 -2.90
N HIS A 55 0.98 -12.14 -3.22
CA HIS A 55 -0.33 -12.78 -3.03
C HIS A 55 -0.67 -12.98 -1.55
N SER A 56 0.34 -13.21 -0.71
CA SER A 56 0.09 -13.47 0.71
C SER A 56 -0.32 -12.24 1.51
N ALA A 57 -0.16 -11.01 1.00
CA ALA A 57 -0.32 -9.76 1.77
C ALA A 57 -1.79 -9.39 2.06
N ILE A 58 -2.40 -10.06 3.03
CA ILE A 58 -3.83 -9.95 3.36
C ILE A 58 -4.21 -8.54 3.81
N ALA A 59 -3.49 -7.94 4.76
CA ALA A 59 -3.89 -6.67 5.36
C ALA A 59 -4.02 -5.57 4.29
N VAL A 60 -2.99 -5.41 3.46
CA VAL A 60 -2.98 -4.38 2.42
C VAL A 60 -4.01 -4.66 1.32
N HIS A 61 -4.24 -5.93 0.95
CA HIS A 61 -5.27 -6.29 -0.02
C HIS A 61 -6.67 -5.99 0.50
N ARG A 62 -6.97 -6.26 1.77
CA ARG A 62 -8.26 -5.89 2.38
C ARG A 62 -8.50 -4.38 2.33
N ILE A 63 -7.48 -3.58 2.61
CA ILE A 63 -7.58 -2.12 2.55
C ILE A 63 -7.72 -1.62 1.11
N ARG A 64 -6.94 -2.19 0.16
CA ARG A 64 -7.11 -1.91 -1.28
C ARG A 64 -8.54 -2.20 -1.73
N ASP A 65 -9.07 -3.37 -1.39
CA ASP A 65 -10.41 -3.79 -1.82
C ASP A 65 -11.51 -2.91 -1.16
N LYS A 66 -11.31 -2.46 0.08
CA LYS A 66 -12.17 -1.44 0.71
C LYS A 66 -12.16 -0.15 -0.11
N TRP A 67 -10.97 0.33 -0.51
CA TRP A 67 -10.85 1.56 -1.29
C TRP A 67 -11.38 1.43 -2.71
N ASN A 68 -11.20 0.29 -3.38
CA ASN A 68 -11.77 0.03 -4.69
C ASN A 68 -13.29 0.23 -4.65
N LYS A 69 -13.97 -0.36 -3.66
CA LYS A 69 -15.42 -0.18 -3.47
C LYS A 69 -15.81 1.28 -3.24
N ILE A 70 -15.04 2.02 -2.43
CA ILE A 70 -15.29 3.45 -2.19
C ILE A 70 -15.14 4.25 -3.50
N LEU A 71 -14.08 4.02 -4.25
CA LEU A 71 -13.81 4.72 -5.51
C LEU A 71 -14.85 4.38 -6.58
N GLU A 72 -15.26 3.12 -6.69
CA GLU A 72 -16.34 2.68 -7.57
C GLU A 72 -17.66 3.40 -7.22
N THR A 73 -17.98 3.57 -5.93
CA THR A 73 -19.18 4.36 -5.52
C THR A 73 -19.08 5.85 -5.86
N MET A 74 -17.87 6.34 -6.12
CA MET A 74 -17.60 7.70 -6.61
C MET A 74 -17.60 7.78 -8.14
N ASN A 75 -18.00 6.71 -8.84
CA ASN A 75 -17.96 6.55 -10.30
C ASN A 75 -16.55 6.69 -10.89
N ILE A 76 -15.55 6.20 -10.17
CA ILE A 76 -14.15 6.15 -10.61
C ILE A 76 -13.84 4.73 -11.09
N ASN A 77 -13.25 4.61 -12.29
CA ASN A 77 -12.74 3.34 -12.79
C ASN A 77 -11.42 3.01 -12.11
N VAL A 78 -11.31 1.83 -11.51
CA VAL A 78 -10.14 1.45 -10.72
C VAL A 78 -9.39 0.28 -11.35
N ASN A 79 -8.12 0.51 -11.67
CA ASN A 79 -7.15 -0.51 -12.02
C ASN A 79 -6.20 -0.76 -10.85
N ASN A 80 -5.73 -2.00 -10.70
CA ASN A 80 -4.84 -2.39 -9.62
C ASN A 80 -3.52 -2.97 -10.15
N ILE A 81 -2.44 -2.72 -9.42
CA ILE A 81 -1.18 -3.44 -9.52
C ILE A 81 -0.53 -3.54 -8.14
N SER A 82 0.00 -4.72 -7.81
CA SER A 82 0.82 -4.90 -6.62
C SER A 82 2.29 -4.95 -7.04
N VAL A 83 3.13 -4.16 -6.37
CA VAL A 83 4.58 -4.08 -6.62
C VAL A 83 5.28 -4.39 -5.31
N ALA A 84 6.03 -5.48 -5.28
CA ALA A 84 6.62 -6.08 -4.09
C ALA A 84 7.41 -5.08 -3.24
N PHE A 85 8.40 -4.43 -3.87
CA PHE A 85 9.26 -3.45 -3.22
C PHE A 85 9.42 -2.23 -4.14
N PRO A 86 8.44 -1.32 -4.18
CA PRO A 86 8.49 -0.19 -5.10
C PRO A 86 9.66 0.76 -4.81
N CYS A 87 10.22 0.70 -3.59
CA CYS A 87 11.41 1.43 -3.17
C CYS A 87 12.74 0.83 -3.67
N GLU A 88 12.72 -0.42 -4.16
CA GLU A 88 13.86 -1.19 -4.67
C GLU A 88 13.50 -1.82 -6.02
N MET A 89 12.78 -1.05 -6.85
CA MET A 89 12.11 -1.55 -8.04
C MET A 89 13.09 -1.90 -9.17
N PHE A 90 12.92 -3.07 -9.77
CA PHE A 90 13.59 -3.49 -11.01
C PHE A 90 12.87 -2.93 -12.25
N ASP A 91 13.57 -2.89 -13.38
CA ASP A 91 13.02 -2.39 -14.64
C ASP A 91 11.75 -3.15 -15.09
N THR A 92 11.65 -4.45 -14.79
CA THR A 92 10.48 -5.27 -15.13
C THR A 92 9.20 -4.81 -14.42
N GLU A 93 9.30 -4.41 -13.15
CA GLU A 93 8.18 -3.88 -12.38
C GLU A 93 7.81 -2.49 -12.87
N ARG A 94 8.81 -1.67 -13.22
CA ARG A 94 8.62 -0.36 -13.84
C ARG A 94 7.84 -0.48 -15.15
N GLU A 95 8.25 -1.37 -16.05
CA GLU A 95 7.51 -1.65 -17.30
C GLU A 95 6.07 -2.11 -17.04
N GLY A 96 5.87 -2.95 -16.02
CA GLY A 96 4.54 -3.40 -15.61
C GLY A 96 3.61 -2.26 -15.20
N ILE A 97 4.14 -1.24 -14.50
CA ILE A 97 3.40 -0.01 -14.18
C ILE A 97 3.09 0.74 -15.47
N TRP A 98 4.08 1.01 -16.34
CA TRP A 98 3.90 1.76 -17.59
C TRP A 98 2.81 1.17 -18.48
N LYS A 99 2.75 -0.15 -18.64
CA LYS A 99 1.73 -0.85 -19.43
C LYS A 99 0.30 -0.62 -18.91
N LYS A 100 0.15 -0.25 -17.64
CA LYS A 100 -1.16 0.03 -17.00
C LYS A 100 -1.51 1.52 -16.96
N LEU A 101 -0.64 2.42 -17.44
CA LEU A 101 -0.89 3.86 -17.39
C LEU A 101 -1.79 4.40 -18.50
N ASN A 102 -2.16 3.57 -19.49
CA ASN A 102 -3.03 4.02 -20.56
C ASN A 102 -4.39 4.49 -19.98
N ASP A 103 -4.82 5.69 -20.38
CA ASP A 103 -6.02 6.38 -19.92
C ASP A 103 -6.10 6.65 -18.40
N ILE A 104 -5.03 6.44 -17.64
CA ILE A 104 -4.97 6.75 -16.20
C ILE A 104 -4.75 8.25 -16.00
N ASP A 105 -5.60 8.89 -15.20
CA ASP A 105 -5.46 10.30 -14.81
C ASP A 105 -4.95 10.47 -13.37
N THR A 106 -4.98 9.40 -12.58
CA THR A 106 -4.65 9.43 -11.16
C THR A 106 -3.97 8.14 -10.74
N ILE A 107 -2.87 8.25 -9.99
CA ILE A 107 -2.16 7.12 -9.39
C ILE A 107 -2.32 7.24 -7.87
N ALA A 108 -3.00 6.27 -7.28
CA ALA A 108 -3.14 6.13 -5.84
C ALA A 108 -2.10 5.15 -5.31
N ILE A 109 -1.37 5.55 -4.27
CA ILE A 109 -0.23 4.77 -3.77
C ILE A 109 -0.54 4.33 -2.34
N LEU A 110 -0.86 3.04 -2.20
CA LEU A 110 -1.06 2.35 -0.93
C LEU A 110 0.27 1.73 -0.49
N ALA A 111 1.18 2.61 -0.05
CA ALA A 111 2.54 2.26 0.34
C ALA A 111 3.14 3.28 1.32
N CYS A 112 4.33 2.99 1.86
CA CYS A 112 5.11 3.95 2.65
C CYS A 112 5.67 5.11 1.80
N SER A 113 6.22 6.14 2.45
CA SER A 113 6.78 7.32 1.80
C SER A 113 7.92 7.01 0.83
N SER A 114 8.80 6.06 1.14
CA SER A 114 9.89 5.66 0.23
C SER A 114 9.36 5.10 -1.09
N ALA A 115 8.34 4.25 -1.03
CA ALA A 115 7.67 3.74 -2.23
C ALA A 115 6.92 4.84 -2.99
N TYR A 116 6.28 5.78 -2.28
CA TYR A 116 5.65 6.95 -2.92
C TYR A 116 6.66 7.78 -3.71
N VAL A 117 7.80 8.11 -3.11
CA VAL A 117 8.86 8.88 -3.77
C VAL A 117 9.43 8.11 -4.96
N ALA A 118 9.69 6.82 -4.81
CA ALA A 118 10.22 5.99 -5.90
C ALA A 118 9.26 5.91 -7.10
N ILE A 119 7.99 5.59 -6.87
CA ILE A 119 6.95 5.52 -7.93
C ILE A 119 6.83 6.86 -8.65
N LYS A 120 6.78 7.98 -7.91
CA LYS A 120 6.72 9.31 -8.51
C LYS A 120 7.99 9.63 -9.32
N GLY A 121 9.16 9.22 -8.84
CA GLY A 121 10.44 9.45 -9.50
C GLY A 121 10.61 8.69 -10.83
N ILE A 122 10.05 7.49 -10.95
CA ILE A 122 10.16 6.68 -12.19
C ILE A 122 9.17 7.07 -13.28
N LEU A 123 8.15 7.87 -12.95
CA LEU A 123 7.09 8.37 -13.83
C LEU A 123 7.12 9.89 -13.99
N PRO A 124 8.26 10.52 -14.37
CA PRO A 124 8.38 11.97 -14.43
C PRO A 124 7.47 12.62 -15.50
N GLU A 125 7.08 11.84 -16.52
CA GLU A 125 6.23 12.31 -17.62
C GLU A 125 4.73 12.14 -17.36
N PHE A 126 4.36 11.48 -16.26
CA PHE A 126 2.95 11.31 -15.90
C PHE A 126 2.35 12.66 -15.47
N LYS A 127 1.44 13.19 -16.29
CA LYS A 127 0.80 14.51 -16.08
C LYS A 127 -0.41 14.48 -15.13
N GLY A 128 -0.78 13.29 -14.67
CA GLY A 128 -1.91 13.08 -13.77
C GLY A 128 -1.58 13.38 -12.30
N LYS A 129 -2.50 12.99 -11.41
CA LYS A 129 -2.36 13.22 -9.97
C LYS A 129 -1.69 12.02 -9.28
N PHE A 130 -0.86 12.28 -8.28
CA PHE A 130 -0.38 11.25 -7.36
C PHE A 130 -1.03 11.43 -5.99
N ILE A 131 -1.70 10.40 -5.50
CA ILE A 131 -2.39 10.40 -4.21
C ILE A 131 -1.68 9.42 -3.26
N PRO A 132 -0.90 9.89 -2.28
CA PRO A 132 -0.46 9.05 -1.18
C PRO A 132 -1.68 8.65 -0.34
N MET A 133 -1.86 7.35 -0.10
CA MET A 133 -2.95 6.86 0.76
C MET A 133 -2.50 6.69 2.22
N MET A 134 -1.20 6.62 2.46
CA MET A 134 -0.60 6.47 3.79
C MET A 134 0.42 7.58 4.04
N ARG A 135 0.66 7.88 5.32
CA ARG A 135 1.78 8.70 5.79
C ARG A 135 2.77 7.83 6.57
N THR A 136 4.05 7.97 6.29
CA THR A 136 5.09 7.35 7.12
C THR A 136 5.38 8.23 8.32
N VAL A 137 5.33 7.65 9.51
CA VAL A 137 5.44 8.37 10.79
C VAL A 137 6.64 7.92 11.62
N GLY A 138 7.35 6.88 11.19
CA GLY A 138 8.52 6.37 11.91
C GLY A 138 9.14 5.13 11.28
N THR A 139 10.18 4.62 11.93
CA THR A 139 10.74 3.30 11.63
C THR A 139 10.04 2.24 12.45
N PHE A 140 10.03 1.02 11.92
CA PHE A 140 9.25 -0.09 12.46
C PHE A 140 10.11 -1.33 12.63
N VAL A 141 10.13 -1.83 13.86
CA VAL A 141 10.72 -3.12 14.21
C VAL A 141 9.62 -3.98 14.80
N PHE A 142 9.44 -5.19 14.27
CA PHE A 142 8.36 -6.07 14.66
C PHE A 142 8.74 -7.53 14.46
N THR A 143 7.95 -8.41 15.05
CA THR A 143 7.97 -9.85 14.78
C THR A 143 6.60 -10.27 14.27
N LEU A 144 6.57 -11.22 13.34
CA LEU A 144 5.34 -11.85 12.88
C LEU A 144 5.10 -13.13 13.69
N ILE A 145 3.90 -13.25 14.25
CA ILE A 145 3.42 -14.44 14.96
C ILE A 145 2.20 -15.01 14.22
N LYS A 146 1.81 -16.25 14.50
CA LYS A 146 0.54 -16.79 13.99
C LYS A 146 -0.64 -16.03 14.59
N ASP A 147 -1.66 -15.78 13.79
CA ASP A 147 -2.96 -15.32 14.28
C ASP A 147 -3.70 -16.45 15.03
N GLU A 148 -4.87 -16.13 15.58
CA GLU A 148 -5.70 -17.05 16.37
C GLU A 148 -6.19 -18.25 15.55
N THR A 149 -6.29 -18.10 14.23
CA THR A 149 -6.72 -19.18 13.32
C THR A 149 -5.58 -20.12 12.96
N GLY A 150 -4.33 -19.67 13.11
CA GLY A 150 -3.14 -20.39 12.67
C GLY A 150 -2.94 -20.39 11.15
N LEU A 151 -3.84 -19.79 10.37
CA LEU A 151 -3.80 -19.73 8.90
C LEU A 151 -2.99 -18.52 8.39
N ASN A 152 -2.91 -17.46 9.20
CA ASN A 152 -2.21 -16.24 8.83
C ASN A 152 -1.17 -15.86 9.89
N SER A 153 -0.25 -14.99 9.51
CA SER A 153 0.56 -14.24 10.44
C SER A 153 -0.12 -12.92 10.81
N LYS A 154 0.26 -12.36 11.95
CA LYS A 154 -0.03 -10.98 12.35
C LYS A 154 1.18 -10.36 13.02
N VAL A 155 1.22 -9.04 13.06
CA VAL A 155 2.27 -8.33 13.82
C VAL A 155 2.04 -8.53 15.31
N ASP A 156 3.07 -8.98 16.03
CA ASP A 156 3.05 -9.03 17.48
C ASP A 156 3.19 -7.63 18.08
N ARG A 157 2.06 -7.07 18.51
CA ARG A 157 2.01 -5.73 19.11
C ARG A 157 2.81 -5.60 20.42
N LYS A 158 3.07 -6.71 21.13
CA LYS A 158 3.80 -6.67 22.42
C LYS A 158 5.29 -6.43 22.21
N THR A 159 5.84 -6.96 21.12
CA THR A 159 7.28 -6.87 20.80
C THR A 159 7.58 -5.78 19.78
N ALA A 160 6.56 -5.32 19.04
CA ALA A 160 6.68 -4.25 18.07
C ALA A 160 7.12 -2.91 18.71
N LYS A 161 8.06 -2.24 18.05
CA LYS A 161 8.58 -0.92 18.42
C LYS A 161 8.50 0.03 17.23
N ILE A 162 7.94 1.21 17.47
CA ILE A 162 7.87 2.30 16.49
C ILE A 162 8.72 3.46 17.00
N GLN A 163 9.80 3.76 16.30
CA GLN A 163 10.57 4.98 16.54
C GLN A 163 9.98 6.07 15.63
N ARG A 164 9.14 6.94 16.21
CA ARG A 164 8.50 8.02 15.45
C ARG A 164 9.53 9.04 14.99
N PHE A 165 9.37 9.54 13.77
CA PHE A 165 10.10 10.69 13.30
C PHE A 165 9.58 11.92 14.06
N LEU A 166 10.50 12.77 14.51
CA LEU A 166 10.12 14.02 15.18
C LEU A 166 9.35 14.88 14.17
N SER A 167 8.12 15.24 14.54
CA SER A 167 7.26 16.18 13.80
C SER A 167 7.66 17.62 14.08
#